data_AF-E2BH09-F1
#
_entry.id   AF-E2BH09-F1
#
_cell.length_a   1.000
_cell.length_b   1.000
_cell.length_c   1.000
_cell.angle_alpha   90.00
_cell.angle_beta   90.00
_cell.angle_gamma   90.00
#
_symmetry.space_group_name_H-M   'P 1'
#
loop_
_entity.id
_entity.type
_entity.pdbx_description
1 polymer ?
#
loop_
_entity_poly.entity_id
_entity_poly.type
_entity_poly.pdbx_seq_one_letter_code
_entity_poly.pdbx_strand_id
1 'polypeptide(L)' 'MRKVKRLGKGQKEGEGMVLVKLGSLEEKRKVMEAKKKLRGRRERIEDDLTMEERKTKWRIGREAETERRRGKRV' A
#
# COMPACT_ATOMS: atom_id res chain seq x y z
N MET A 1 17.99 -7.78 -8.24
CA MET A 1 17.20 -8.86 -8.89
C MET A 1 15.72 -8.57 -8.69
N ARG A 2 14.96 -8.35 -9.78
CA ARG A 2 13.53 -8.09 -9.69
C ARG A 2 12.76 -9.42 -9.68
N LYS A 3 11.80 -9.58 -8.76
CA LYS A 3 11.00 -10.82 -8.66
C LYS A 3 9.54 -10.48 -8.47
N VAL A 4 8.68 -11.16 -9.21
CA VAL A 4 7.23 -11.03 -9.11
C VAL A 4 6.67 -12.38 -8.67
N LYS A 5 5.92 -12.40 -7.56
CA LYS A 5 5.26 -13.61 -7.06
C LYS A 5 3.78 -13.31 -6.86
N ARG A 6 2.92 -14.09 -7.51
CA ARG A 6 1.47 -14.04 -7.24
C ARG A 6 1.18 -14.70 -5.90
N LEU A 7 0.37 -14.05 -5.08
CA LEU A 7 -0.12 -14.54 -3.79
C LEU A 7 -1.62 -14.84 -3.92
N GLY A 8 -2.02 -16.04 -3.49
CA GLY A 8 -3.40 -16.53 -3.57
C GLY A 8 -3.74 -17.29 -4.86
N LYS A 9 -4.78 -18.13 -4.80
CA LYS A 9 -5.43 -18.75 -5.96
C LYS A 9 -6.56 -17.82 -6.40
N GLY A 10 -6.26 -16.86 -7.28
CA GLY A 10 -7.30 -16.00 -7.86
C GLY A 10 -8.26 -16.86 -8.68
N GLN A 11 -9.53 -16.95 -8.27
CA GLN A 11 -10.58 -17.69 -8.99
C GLN A 11 -11.27 -16.83 -10.06
N LYS A 12 -11.04 -15.50 -10.08
CA LYS A 12 -11.62 -14.54 -11.04
C LYS A 12 -10.54 -13.64 -11.65
N GLU A 13 -10.70 -13.30 -12.92
CA GLU A 13 -9.87 -12.28 -13.59
C GLU A 13 -9.97 -10.95 -12.84
N GLY A 14 -8.81 -10.38 -12.51
CA GLY A 14 -8.70 -9.13 -11.76
C GLY A 14 -8.64 -9.28 -10.23
N GLU A 15 -8.74 -10.50 -9.69
CA GLU A 15 -8.61 -10.77 -8.25
C GLU A 15 -7.30 -11.51 -7.93
N GLY A 16 -6.39 -10.82 -7.25
CA GLY A 16 -5.14 -11.41 -6.81
C GLY A 16 -4.17 -10.38 -6.24
N MET A 17 -3.37 -10.80 -5.26
CA MET A 17 -2.29 -9.98 -4.72
C MET A 17 -0.99 -10.38 -5.39
N VAL A 18 -0.14 -9.40 -5.71
CA VAL A 18 1.17 -9.66 -6.31
C VAL A 18 2.24 -9.04 -5.43
N LEU A 19 3.17 -9.87 -4.97
CA LEU A 19 4.35 -9.42 -4.27
C LEU A 19 5.46 -9.13 -5.28
N VAL A 20 5.91 -7.88 -5.31
CA VAL A 20 6.97 -7.42 -6.21
C VAL A 20 8.19 -7.04 -5.39
N LYS A 21 9.31 -7.73 -5.61
CA LYS A 21 10.63 -7.33 -5.15
C LYS A 21 11.29 -6.46 -6.22
N LEU A 22 11.55 -5.21 -5.87
CA LEU A 22 12.22 -4.24 -6.73
C LEU A 22 13.74 -4.31 -6.57
N GLY A 23 14.48 -3.72 -7.52
CA GLY A 23 15.94 -3.77 -7.54
C GLY A 23 16.60 -2.82 -6.55
N SER A 24 15.93 -1.72 -6.21
CA SER A 24 16.44 -0.69 -5.30
C SER A 24 15.32 0.00 -4.50
N LEU A 25 15.71 0.67 -3.40
CA LEU A 25 14.81 1.52 -2.63
C LEU A 25 14.34 2.75 -3.42
N GLU A 26 15.17 3.28 -4.31
CA GLU A 26 14.82 4.43 -5.14
C GLU A 26 13.69 4.08 -6.12
N GLU A 27 13.75 2.90 -6.75
CA GLU A 27 12.67 2.39 -7.59
C GLU A 27 11.38 2.24 -6.78
N LYS A 28 11.48 1.68 -5.58
CA LYS A 28 10.33 1.54 -4.67
C LYS A 28 9.72 2.89 -4.34
N ARG A 29 10.55 3.90 -4.02
CA ARG A 29 10.09 5.26 -3.74
C ARG A 29 9.32 5.85 -4.92
N LYS A 30 9.87 5.77 -6.14
CA LYS A 30 9.22 6.27 -7.36
C LYS A 30 7.85 5.60 -7.59
N VAL A 31 7.75 4.28 -7.37
CA VAL A 31 6.48 3.53 -7.48
C VAL A 31 5.47 4.01 -6.42
N MET A 32 5.90 4.16 -5.18
CA MET A 32 5.03 4.58 -4.08
C MET A 32 4.56 6.04 -4.23
N GLU A 33 5.39 6.93 -4.77
CA GLU A 33 4.99 8.30 -5.10
C GLU A 33 3.97 8.34 -6.26
N ALA A 34 4.12 7.45 -7.24
CA ALA A 34 3.19 7.32 -8.36
C ALA A 34 1.85 6.67 -7.96
N LYS A 35 1.76 6.01 -6.79
CA LYS A 35 0.53 5.39 -6.25
C LYS A 35 -0.68 6.32 -6.29
N LYS A 36 -0.48 7.64 -6.12
CA LYS A 36 -1.56 8.64 -6.19
C LYS A 36 -2.33 8.60 -7.51
N LYS A 37 -1.71 8.18 -8.62
CA LYS A 37 -2.33 8.03 -9.94
C LYS A 37 -3.34 6.87 -9.99
N LEU A 38 -3.32 5.98 -9.00
CA LEU A 38 -4.28 4.87 -8.87
C LEU A 38 -5.53 5.26 -8.06
N ARG A 39 -5.63 6.50 -7.55
CA ARG A 39 -6.85 6.96 -6.86
C ARG A 39 -8.04 6.86 -7.80
N GLY A 40 -9.13 6.27 -7.31
CA GLY A 40 -10.36 6.04 -8.09
C GLY A 40 -10.37 4.73 -8.90
N ARG A 41 -9.23 4.02 -8.99
CA ARG A 41 -9.16 2.71 -9.63
C ARG A 41 -9.32 1.58 -8.62
N ARG A 42 -9.60 0.36 -9.11
CA ARG A 42 -9.74 -0.85 -8.28
C ARG A 42 -8.37 -1.37 -7.81
N GLU A 43 -7.33 -1.15 -8.59
CA GLU A 43 -5.97 -1.57 -8.26
C GLU A 43 -5.38 -0.79 -7.09
N ARG A 44 -4.69 -1.51 -6.19
CA ARG A 44 -4.06 -0.93 -5.01
C ARG A 44 -2.63 -1.41 -4.88
N ILE A 45 -1.75 -0.50 -4.49
CA ILE A 45 -0.34 -0.78 -4.17
C ILE A 45 -0.12 -0.43 -2.70
N GLU A 46 0.45 -1.35 -1.94
CA GLU A 46 0.85 -1.12 -0.55
C GLU A 46 2.24 -1.69 -0.28
N ASP A 47 2.89 -1.17 0.76
CA ASP A 47 4.11 -1.73 1.29
C ASP A 47 3.85 -3.08 1.94
N ASP A 48 4.81 -4.00 1.79
CA ASP A 48 4.88 -5.24 2.55
C ASP A 48 5.38 -4.93 3.97
N LEU A 49 4.46 -4.45 4.80
CA LEU A 49 4.75 -4.10 6.19
C LEU A 49 4.68 -5.32 7.10
N THR A 50 5.62 -5.38 8.03
CA THR A 50 5.56 -6.29 9.18
C THR A 50 4.33 -6.00 10.04
N MET A 51 4.00 -6.94 10.93
CA MET A 51 2.85 -6.78 11.83
C MET A 51 2.99 -5.56 12.76
N GLU A 52 4.21 -5.24 13.19
CA GLU A 52 4.49 -4.08 14.04
C GLU A 52 4.31 -2.77 13.27
N GLU A 53 4.91 -2.66 12.09
CA GLU A 53 4.76 -1.49 11.23
C GLU A 53 3.28 -1.28 10.83
N ARG A 54 2.53 -2.37 10.62
CA ARG A 54 1.09 -2.31 10.35
C ARG A 54 0.31 -1.75 11.54
N LYS A 55 0.63 -2.16 12.78
CA LYS A 55 0.01 -1.60 13.99
C LYS A 55 0.30 -0.09 14.10
N THR A 56 1.53 0.32 13.82
CA THR A 56 1.93 1.74 13.81
C THR A 56 1.15 2.53 12.75
N LYS A 57 1.09 2.03 11.51
CA LYS A 57 0.29 2.64 10.42
C LYS A 57 -1.18 2.79 10.81
N TRP A 58 -1.77 1.77 11.44
CA TRP A 58 -3.15 1.80 11.93
C TRP A 58 -3.37 2.83 13.05
N ARG A 59 -2.41 2.99 13.95
CA ARG A 59 -2.47 3.99 15.03
C ARG A 59 -2.45 5.41 14.44
N ILE A 60 -1.48 5.70 13.58
CA ILE A 60 -1.37 7.00 12.88
C ILE A 60 -2.65 7.31 12.11
N GLY A 61 -3.21 6.33 11.40
CA GLY A 61 -4.47 6.49 10.68
C GLY A 61 -5.65 6.86 11.59
N ARG A 62 -5.78 6.22 12.76
CA ARG A 62 -6.83 6.53 13.74
C ARG A 62 -6.68 7.92 14.35
N GLU A 63 -5.45 8.33 14.67
CA GLU A 63 -5.17 9.67 15.17
C GLU A 63 -5.52 10.73 14.12
N ALA A 64 -5.07 10.54 12.87
CA ALA A 64 -5.40 11.44 11.76
C ALA A 64 -6.91 11.52 11.52
N GLU A 65 -7.64 10.41 11.60
CA GLU A 65 -9.11 10.42 11.50
C GLU A 65 -9.76 11.18 12.66
N THR A 66 -9.28 10.98 13.88
CA THR A 66 -9.78 11.67 15.08
C THR A 66 -9.60 13.19 14.94
N GLU A 67 -8.42 13.63 14.49
CA GLU A 67 -8.14 15.04 14.28
C GLU A 67 -8.95 15.64 13.11
N ARG A 68 -9.20 14.86 12.03
CA ARG A 68 -10.13 15.26 10.95
C ARG A 68 -11.56 15.42 11.45
N ARG A 69 -12.05 14.52 12.31
CA ARG A 69 -13.37 14.63 12.95
C ARG A 69 -13.48 15.85 13.86
N ARG A 70 -12.36 16.28 14.45
CA ARG A 70 -12.25 17.54 15.22
C ARG A 70 -12.13 18.79 14.31
N GLY A 71 -12.26 18.64 13.00
CA GLY A 71 -12.24 19.74 12.04
C GLY A 71 -10.83 20.22 11.65
N LYS A 72 -9.77 19.55 12.10
CA LYS A 72 -8.40 19.90 11.72
C LYS A 72 -8.03 19.27 10.38
N ARG A 73 -7.32 20.04 9.56
CA ARG A 73 -6.80 19.59 8.26
C ARG A 73 -5.48 18.85 8.50
N VAL A 74 -5.51 17.52 8.41
CA VAL A 74 -4.37 16.59 8.64
C VAL A 74 -4.35 15.49 7.60
#